data_AF-A0ABD5SU96-F1
#
_entry.id   AF-A0ABD5SU96-F1
#
_cell.length_a   1.000
_cell.length_b   1.000
_cell.length_c   1.000
_cell.angle_alpha   90.00
_cell.angle_beta   90.00
_cell.angle_gamma   90.00
#
_symmetry.space_group_name_H-M   'P 1'
#
loop_
_entity.id
_entity.type
_entity.pdbx_description
1 polymer ?
#
loop_
_entity_poly.entity_id
_entity_poly.type
_entity_poly.pdbx_seq_one_letter_code
_entity_poly.pdbx_strand_id
1 'polypeptide(L)'
;MELAVGSTNPVKVDAVERTLERYEPTVTAVAVDSGVSEQPRSIEETVRGAENRARRALAATDADYGVGLEGGVARLEGVPGLSLIMWGAVTDGDRTERGGGPTLRLPDTVA
;
A
#
# COMPACT_ATOMS: atom_id res chain seq x y z
N MET A 1 16.09 5.16 10.92
CA MET A 1 15.62 5.40 9.53
C MET A 1 14.25 6.04 9.63
N GLU A 2 14.02 7.17 8.96
CA GLU A 2 12.75 7.89 9.02
C GLU A 2 11.82 7.44 7.89
N LEU A 3 10.61 7.01 8.22
CA LEU A 3 9.62 6.51 7.26
C LEU A 3 8.31 7.27 7.41
N ALA A 4 7.71 7.67 6.29
CA ALA A 4 6.38 8.23 6.23
C ALA A 4 5.39 7.22 5.65
N VAL A 5 4.40 6.80 6.42
CA VAL A 5 3.35 5.87 5.96
C VAL A 5 2.12 6.66 5.54
N GLY A 6 1.70 6.52 4.28
CA GLY A 6 0.54 7.20 3.70
C GLY A 6 -0.82 6.66 4.15
N SER A 7 -0.97 6.41 5.45
CA SER A 7 -2.22 6.02 6.11
C SER A 7 -2.15 6.29 7.61
N THR A 8 -3.29 6.63 8.22
CA THR A 8 -3.49 6.69 9.67
C THR A 8 -4.12 5.42 10.25
N ASN A 9 -4.34 4.39 9.43
CA ASN A 9 -4.85 3.12 9.93
C ASN A 9 -3.76 2.43 10.78
N PRO A 10 -4.00 2.16 12.08
CA PRO A 10 -2.99 1.59 12.96
C PRO A 10 -2.48 0.24 12.46
N VAL A 11 -3.33 -0.58 11.83
CA VAL A 11 -2.92 -1.88 11.28
C VAL A 11 -1.87 -1.73 10.18
N LYS A 12 -1.97 -0.68 9.35
CA LYS A 12 -1.02 -0.42 8.27
C LYS A 12 0.30 0.13 8.81
N VAL A 13 0.24 1.00 9.81
CA VAL A 13 1.42 1.57 10.48
C VAL A 13 2.19 0.47 11.20
N ASP A 14 1.51 -0.31 12.05
CA ASP A 14 2.08 -1.46 12.76
C ASP A 14 2.73 -2.48 11.80
N ALA A 15 2.13 -2.72 10.64
CA ALA A 15 2.68 -3.63 9.64
C ALA A 15 4.03 -3.15 9.11
N VAL A 16 4.18 -1.85 8.86
CA VAL A 16 5.44 -1.25 8.40
C VAL A 16 6.49 -1.26 9.51
N GLU A 17 6.12 -0.85 10.72
CA GLU A 17 6.99 -0.88 11.90
C GLU A 17 7.58 -2.28 12.14
N ARG A 18 6.71 -3.30 12.18
CA ARG A 18 7.14 -4.70 12.38
C ARG A 18 8.00 -5.23 11.24
N THR A 19 7.69 -4.86 9.99
CA THR A 19 8.46 -5.30 8.83
C THR A 19 9.89 -4.78 8.87
N LEU A 20 10.08 -3.56 9.41
CA LEU A 20 11.36 -2.87 9.43
C LEU A 20 12.02 -2.82 10.81
N GLU A 21 11.49 -3.55 11.80
CA GLU A 21 11.92 -3.50 13.22
C GLU A 21 13.45 -3.62 13.40
N ARG A 22 14.10 -4.48 12.61
CA ARG A 22 15.57 -4.68 12.66
C ARG A 22 16.40 -3.46 12.26
N TYR A 23 15.78 -2.49 11.60
CA TYR A 23 16.41 -1.24 11.16
C TYR A 23 16.09 -0.06 12.10
N GLU A 24 15.44 -0.33 13.24
CA GLU A 24 15.04 0.65 14.25
C GLU A 24 14.37 1.88 13.60
N PRO A 25 13.21 1.69 12.95
CA PRO A 25 12.56 2.75 12.18
C PRO A 25 11.86 3.74 13.09
N THR A 26 11.87 5.02 12.71
CA THR A 26 10.91 6.02 13.19
C THR A 26 9.82 6.12 12.13
N VAL A 27 8.58 5.78 12.50
CA VAL A 27 7.45 5.79 11.55
C VAL A 27 6.50 6.94 11.84
N THR A 28 6.30 7.79 10.85
CA THR A 28 5.31 8.88 10.88
C THR A 28 4.10 8.49 10.04
N ALA A 29 2.92 8.42 10.67
CA ALA A 29 1.66 8.21 9.96
C ALA A 29 1.17 9.52 9.34
N VAL A 30 0.88 9.50 8.04
CA VAL A 30 0.43 10.67 7.27
C VAL A 30 -0.93 10.38 6.65
N ALA A 31 -1.92 11.24 6.95
CA ALA A 31 -3.23 11.17 6.30
C ALA A 31 -3.12 11.71 4.87
N VAL A 32 -3.20 10.81 3.88
CA VAL A 32 -3.18 11.16 2.46
C VAL A 32 -4.22 10.35 1.68
N ASP A 33 -4.78 10.96 0.63
CA ASP A 33 -5.63 10.27 -0.33
C ASP A 33 -4.82 9.33 -1.22
N SER A 34 -5.40 8.20 -1.62
CA SER A 34 -4.81 7.30 -2.64
C SER A 34 -4.95 7.87 -4.06
N GLY A 35 -5.86 8.81 -4.28
CA GLY A 35 -6.14 9.35 -5.62
C GLY A 35 -6.74 8.34 -6.60
N VAL A 36 -7.25 7.21 -6.09
CA VAL A 36 -8.01 6.19 -6.84
C VAL A 36 -9.33 5.92 -6.10
N SER A 37 -10.17 5.02 -6.63
CA SER A 37 -11.42 4.66 -5.95
C SER A 37 -11.18 4.08 -4.55
N GLU A 38 -12.16 4.22 -3.66
CA GLU A 38 -12.08 3.64 -2.30
C GLU A 38 -11.95 2.11 -2.32
N GLN A 39 -12.49 1.46 -3.35
CA GLN A 39 -12.33 0.04 -3.61
C GLN A 39 -11.75 -0.17 -5.03
N PRO A 40 -10.42 -0.14 -5.19
CA PRO A 40 -9.76 -0.40 -6.46
C PRO A 40 -10.19 -1.75 -7.04
N ARG A 41 -10.47 -1.79 -8.35
CA ARG A 41 -10.99 -3.00 -9.03
C ARG A 41 -10.03 -3.61 -10.06
N SER A 42 -8.77 -3.20 -10.05
CA SER A 42 -7.71 -3.80 -10.84
C SER A 42 -6.37 -3.78 -10.10
N ILE A 43 -5.43 -4.63 -10.55
CA ILE A 43 -4.04 -4.58 -10.08
C ILE A 43 -3.45 -3.19 -10.32
N GLU A 44 -3.60 -2.66 -11.54
CA GLU A 44 -3.06 -1.36 -11.93
C GLU A 44 -3.56 -0.23 -11.02
N GLU A 45 -4.87 -0.18 -10.75
CA GLU A 45 -5.45 0.84 -9.89
C GLU A 45 -4.98 0.69 -8.44
N THR A 46 -4.89 -0.54 -7.92
CA THR A 46 -4.42 -0.82 -6.57
C THR A 46 -2.94 -0.42 -6.39
N VAL A 47 -2.10 -0.77 -7.37
CA VAL A 47 -0.68 -0.35 -7.41
C VAL A 47 -0.57 1.17 -7.44
N ARG A 48 -1.34 1.84 -8.31
CA ARG A 48 -1.36 3.30 -8.39
C ARG A 48 -1.78 3.95 -7.07
N GLY A 49 -2.78 3.39 -6.38
CA GLY A 49 -3.19 3.85 -5.05
C GLY A 49 -2.05 3.74 -4.02
N ALA A 50 -1.36 2.60 -3.98
CA ALA A 50 -0.21 2.39 -3.10
C ALA A 50 0.94 3.38 -3.41
N GLU A 51 1.28 3.56 -4.68
CA GLU A 51 2.32 4.51 -5.09
C GLU A 51 1.97 5.96 -4.73
N ASN A 52 0.72 6.38 -4.97
CA ASN A 52 0.27 7.72 -4.64
C ASN A 52 0.35 7.97 -3.14
N ARG A 53 -0.05 7.01 -2.31
CA ARG A 53 0.10 7.09 -0.85
C ARG A 53 1.56 7.25 -0.45
N ALA A 54 2.46 6.44 -1.00
CA ALA A 54 3.89 6.49 -0.70
C ALA A 54 4.49 7.86 -1.05
N ARG A 55 4.26 8.35 -2.28
CA ARG A 55 4.81 9.63 -2.75
C ARG A 55 4.24 10.82 -1.97
N ARG A 56 2.94 10.84 -1.70
CA ARG A 56 2.29 11.93 -0.97
C ARG A 56 2.72 11.96 0.50
N ALA A 57 2.93 10.80 1.13
CA ALA A 57 3.46 10.72 2.49
C ALA A 57 4.88 11.28 2.55
N LEU A 58 5.76 10.86 1.63
CA LEU A 58 7.12 11.40 1.54
C LEU A 58 7.10 12.91 1.34
N ALA A 59 6.34 13.41 0.37
CA ALA A 59 6.24 14.84 0.07
C ALA A 59 5.66 15.70 1.21
N ALA A 60 4.99 15.10 2.20
CA ALA A 60 4.43 15.79 3.36
C ALA A 60 5.36 15.78 4.58
N THR A 61 6.56 15.21 4.46
CA THR A 61 7.51 14.99 5.56
C THR A 61 8.95 15.18 5.09
N ASP A 62 9.89 15.18 6.04
CA ASP A 62 11.32 15.10 5.76
C ASP A 62 11.86 13.66 5.95
N ALA A 63 11.00 12.65 5.76
CA ALA A 63 11.38 11.24 5.92
C ALA A 63 12.34 10.77 4.82
N ASP A 64 13.12 9.73 5.10
CA ASP A 64 14.02 9.10 4.11
C ASP A 64 13.22 8.34 3.04
N TYR A 65 12.09 7.74 3.43
CA TYR A 65 11.25 6.91 2.57
C TYR A 65 9.76 7.15 2.81
N GLY A 66 8.99 7.12 1.73
CA GLY A 66 7.53 7.04 1.76
C GLY A 66 7.03 5.62 1.53
N VAL A 67 6.04 5.18 2.31
CA VAL A 67 5.41 3.86 2.22
C VAL A 67 3.92 3.99 2.00
N GLY A 68 3.38 3.25 1.04
CA GLY A 68 1.96 3.17 0.76
C GLY A 68 1.50 1.74 0.69
N LEU A 69 0.36 1.44 1.32
CA LEU A 69 -0.30 0.13 1.30
C LEU A 69 -1.74 0.32 0.82
N GLU A 70 -2.13 -0.42 -0.20
CA GLU A 70 -3.47 -0.34 -0.79
C GLU A 70 -4.07 -1.74 -0.97
N GLY A 71 -5.32 -1.90 -0.52
CA GLY A 71 -6.11 -3.09 -0.76
C GLY A 71 -6.99 -2.89 -1.98
N GLY A 72 -7.28 -3.96 -2.70
CA GLY A 72 -8.12 -3.90 -3.89
C GLY A 72 -8.75 -5.25 -4.18
N VAL A 73 -9.48 -5.30 -5.28
CA VAL A 73 -9.99 -6.53 -5.86
C VAL A 73 -9.62 -6.59 -7.33
N ALA A 74 -9.37 -7.78 -7.87
CA ALA A 74 -9.08 -7.95 -9.28
C ALA A 74 -9.49 -9.34 -9.77
N ARG A 75 -9.83 -9.44 -11.06
CA ARG A 75 -9.88 -10.73 -11.75
C ARG A 75 -8.47 -11.11 -12.15
N LEU A 76 -8.06 -12.33 -11.83
CA LEU A 76 -6.71 -12.82 -12.12
C LEU A 76 -6.77 -13.95 -13.14
N GLU A 77 -5.75 -14.01 -14.00
CA GLU A 77 -5.60 -15.12 -14.92
C GLU A 77 -5.46 -16.44 -14.16
N GLY A 78 -6.20 -17.47 -14.59
CA GLY A 78 -6.20 -18.79 -13.94
C GLY A 78 -6.97 -18.86 -12.61
N VAL A 79 -7.54 -17.75 -12.10
CA VAL A 79 -8.34 -17.73 -10.86
C VAL A 79 -9.79 -17.35 -11.18
N PRO A 80 -10.77 -18.25 -10.94
CA PRO A 80 -12.17 -17.94 -11.20
C PRO A 80 -12.72 -16.84 -10.29
N GLY A 81 -13.48 -15.92 -10.87
CA GLY A 81 -14.19 -14.89 -10.12
C GLY A 81 -13.33 -13.67 -9.79
N LEU A 82 -13.65 -13.02 -8.67
CA LEU A 82 -12.96 -11.85 -8.15
C LEU A 82 -12.04 -12.28 -7.01
N SER A 83 -10.86 -11.68 -6.91
CA SER A 83 -9.89 -11.96 -5.86
C SER A 83 -9.56 -10.70 -5.08
N LEU A 84 -9.43 -10.82 -3.77
CA LEU A 84 -8.83 -9.80 -2.92
C LEU A 84 -7.33 -9.74 -3.22
N ILE A 85 -6.83 -8.53 -3.47
CA ILE A 85 -5.42 -8.23 -3.72
C ILE A 85 -4.97 -7.12 -2.77
N MET A 86 -3.66 -7.03 -2.57
CA MET A 86 -3.04 -5.96 -1.79
C MET A 86 -1.67 -5.66 -2.36
N TRP A 87 -1.34 -4.38 -2.41
CA TRP A 87 -0.08 -3.89 -2.94
C TRP A 87 0.56 -2.90 -1.99
N GLY A 88 1.88 -3.03 -1.84
CA GLY A 88 2.74 -2.06 -1.20
C GLY A 88 3.62 -1.34 -2.22
N ALA A 89 3.92 -0.07 -1.95
CA ALA A 89 4.92 0.70 -2.65
C ALA A 89 5.82 1.42 -1.63
N VAL A 90 7.12 1.45 -1.91
CA VAL A 90 8.12 2.19 -1.13
C VAL A 90 8.91 3.08 -2.07
N THR A 91 9.14 4.34 -1.70
CA THR A 91 9.87 5.29 -2.54
C THR A 91 10.80 6.16 -1.71
N ASP A 92 11.97 6.48 -2.25
CA ASP A 92 12.93 7.47 -1.71
C ASP A 92 12.81 8.84 -2.42
N GLY A 93 11.81 9.01 -3.28
CA GLY A 93 11.61 10.21 -4.10
C GLY A 93 12.16 10.06 -5.53
N ASP A 94 13.22 9.27 -5.72
CA ASP A 94 13.83 9.03 -7.03
C ASP A 94 13.38 7.69 -7.63
N ARG A 95 13.38 6.64 -6.80
CA ARG A 95 12.97 5.28 -7.16
C ARG A 95 11.72 4.88 -6.39
N THR A 96 10.89 4.06 -7.03
CA THR A 96 9.74 3.43 -6.38
C THR A 96 9.77 1.92 -6.63
N GLU A 97 9.80 1.16 -5.55
CA GLU A 97 9.66 -0.30 -5.56
C GLU A 97 8.23 -0.70 -5.21
N ARG A 98 7.75 -1.82 -5.78
CA ARG A 98 6.38 -2.33 -5.58
C ARG A 98 6.42 -3.81 -5.20
N GLY A 99 5.51 -4.21 -4.31
CA GLY A 99 5.34 -5.59 -3.91
C GLY A 99 3.88 -5.97 -3.77
N GLY A 100 3.50 -7.12 -4.34
CA GLY A 100 2.19 -7.71 -4.15
C GLY A 100 2.17 -8.59 -2.90
N GLY A 101 1.11 -8.49 -2.11
CA GLY A 101 0.86 -9.42 -1.02
C GLY A 101 0.09 -10.67 -1.48
N PRO A 102 -0.29 -11.55 -0.54
CA PRO A 102 -1.08 -12.73 -0.85
C PRO A 102 -2.43 -12.32 -1.46
N THR A 103 -2.92 -13.18 -2.35
CA THR A 103 -4.22 -13.01 -3.01
C THR A 103 -5.16 -14.12 -2.55
N LEU A 104 -6.43 -13.79 -2.34
CA LEU A 104 -7.48 -14.76 -2.00
C LEU A 104 -8.70 -14.61 -2.90
N ARG A 105 -9.17 -15.71 -3.49
CA ARG A 105 -10.42 -15.75 -4.27
C ARG A 105 -11.61 -15.48 -3.35
N LEU A 106 -12.45 -14.51 -3.72
CA LEU A 106 -13.65 -14.17 -2.98
C LEU A 106 -14.81 -15.13 -3.31
N PRO A 107 -15.63 -15.53 -2.32
CA PRO A 107 -16.92 -16.16 -2.60
C PRO A 107 -17.78 -15.29 -3.50
N ASP A 108 -18.53 -15.88 -4.44
CA ASP A 108 -19.36 -15.12 -5.38
C ASP A 108 -20.47 -14.31 -4.69
N THR A 109 -20.87 -14.70 -3.48
CA THR A 109 -21.84 -13.97 -2.65
C THR A 109 -21.28 -12.69 -2.03
N VAL A 110 -19.96 -12.50 -2.06
CA VAL A 110 -19.25 -11.32 -1.53
C VAL A 110 -18.71 -10.43 -2.66
N ALA A 111 -18.38 -11.04 -3.80
CA ALA A 111 -17.73 -10.41 -4.94
C ALA A 111 -18.56 -9.29 -5.62
#